data_AF-A0A969M0W5-F1
#
_entry.id   AF-A0A969M0W5-F1
#
_cell.length_a   1.000
_cell.length_b   1.000
_cell.length_c   1.000
_cell.angle_alpha   90.00
_cell.angle_beta   90.00
_cell.angle_gamma   90.00
#
_symmetry.space_group_name_H-M   'P 1'
#
loop_
_entity.id
_entity.type
_entity.pdbx_description
1 polymer ?
#
loop_
_entity_poly.entity_id
_entity_poly.type
_entity_poly.pdbx_seq_one_letter_code
_entity_poly.pdbx_strand_id
1 'polypeptide(L)'
;MNFNFLRLNGIQKSVVLVALFAVALSLVLVFSRSSELLEPSEPIALSSEPSDAIALASVNCLDTPTATSVQSIGLDDLAIGTNLTSVVDWSTEIPFIDAFKSARQWIPQCESNEPGCNGGWSTEEDNKLELDEQGWVKSIPAPDEPPEFTRVGTLLLREIEGKYSGGQYVVLYEGEGTIEYKFDAQKDEATSRPGRDVLNVTPSGGGIFLQITATDPNKTGNYIRNIRVIPIQYESTYQTEIFNPTFLDRIKPYAALRFMDWMQTNNSEQSEWADRPQVDDASYALRGVPVEVMIALANRIGANPWFNMPHKATDEYMTNFAQTVKTCLDPGLKAYAELSNEVWNWQFQQAHYALEQGKARWGEDKGDAFMQWYGMRTAQMSDIWKHVFSDQPDRVVSIMGTQTAWLGLENSALDCSLWVAEGNAPCYQHNIDAFAIAGYFSGKLNQDQHRGTVESWLTDADGGFGKAITQLRDGGLLAGDGLDDTLPGVTNLFQYHLQVAQSKGLRLVVYEGGQHLNSPDSEKLIQFFIELNRHPEMYNLYTDLLNRWKADRGTLFMHFADVGLPGRWGSWGALEYVGQENSPKYDALIDFMNQNTQGGQS
;
A
#
# COMPACT_ATOMS: atom_id res chain seq x y z
N MET A 1 -24.96 7.85 -6.60
CA MET A 1 -25.57 7.87 -7.95
C MET A 1 -26.89 7.10 -7.92
N ASN A 2 -28.01 7.78 -8.14
CA ASN A 2 -29.34 7.16 -8.27
C ASN A 2 -29.54 6.68 -9.72
N PHE A 3 -29.70 5.37 -9.93
CA PHE A 3 -29.94 4.80 -11.26
C PHE A 3 -31.42 4.86 -11.64
N ASN A 4 -31.73 5.64 -12.68
CA ASN A 4 -33.01 5.66 -13.36
C ASN A 4 -33.04 4.57 -14.45
N PHE A 5 -33.93 3.60 -14.28
CA PHE A 5 -34.26 2.58 -15.27
C PHE A 5 -34.98 3.21 -16.48
N LEU A 6 -34.41 3.06 -17.66
CA LEU A 6 -35.10 3.31 -18.93
C LEU A 6 -35.93 2.09 -19.34
N ARG A 7 -37.17 2.42 -19.74
CA ARG A 7 -38.24 1.53 -20.19
C ARG A 7 -37.88 0.80 -21.49
N LEU A 8 -38.20 -0.49 -21.56
CA LEU A 8 -38.39 -1.22 -22.83
C LEU A 8 -39.74 -1.97 -22.79
N ASN A 9 -40.51 -1.81 -23.88
CA ASN A 9 -41.89 -2.28 -24.04
C ASN A 9 -41.98 -3.79 -24.35
N GLY A 10 -43.08 -4.39 -23.90
CA GLY A 10 -43.41 -5.79 -24.07
C GLY A 10 -43.74 -6.14 -25.52
N ILE A 11 -42.95 -7.06 -26.09
CA ILE A 11 -43.30 -8.11 -27.08
C ILE A 11 -42.05 -8.93 -27.45
N GLN A 12 -40.83 -8.56 -27.03
CA GLN A 12 -39.62 -9.39 -27.19
C GLN A 12 -39.25 -10.26 -25.96
N LYS A 13 -40.12 -10.39 -24.96
CA LYS A 13 -39.86 -11.21 -23.74
C LYS A 13 -40.16 -12.71 -23.90
N SER A 14 -40.72 -13.17 -25.02
CA SER A 14 -41.23 -14.56 -25.12
C SER A 14 -40.44 -15.51 -26.04
N VAL A 15 -39.34 -15.06 -26.66
CA VAL A 15 -38.51 -15.93 -27.54
C VAL A 15 -37.14 -16.24 -26.94
N VAL A 16 -36.65 -15.43 -25.99
CA VAL A 16 -35.35 -15.68 -25.32
C VAL A 16 -35.50 -16.59 -24.07
N LEU A 17 -36.71 -16.71 -23.52
CA LEU A 17 -36.97 -17.54 -22.33
C LEU A 17 -37.08 -19.06 -22.62
N VAL A 18 -37.21 -19.46 -23.89
CA VAL A 18 -37.36 -20.88 -24.28
C VAL A 18 -36.01 -21.51 -24.68
N ALA A 19 -34.98 -20.73 -25.00
CA ALA A 19 -33.64 -21.24 -25.34
C ALA A 19 -32.72 -21.45 -24.13
N LEU A 20 -32.99 -20.78 -22.99
CA LEU A 20 -32.18 -20.89 -21.76
C LEU A 20 -32.60 -22.05 -20.83
N PHE A 21 -33.76 -22.70 -21.07
CA PHE A 21 -34.21 -23.86 -20.29
C PHE A 21 -33.74 -25.21 -20.86
N ALA A 22 -33.13 -25.24 -22.05
CA ALA A 22 -32.70 -26.47 -22.72
C ALA A 22 -31.21 -26.82 -22.53
N VAL A 23 -30.40 -25.91 -21.96
CA VAL A 23 -28.97 -26.18 -21.67
C VAL A 23 -28.74 -26.55 -20.20
N ALA A 24 -29.68 -26.23 -19.31
CA ALA A 24 -29.61 -26.57 -17.89
C ALA A 24 -29.98 -28.03 -17.55
N LEU A 25 -30.41 -28.85 -18.53
CA LEU A 25 -30.81 -30.25 -18.29
C LEU A 25 -29.78 -31.29 -18.76
N SER A 26 -28.65 -30.86 -19.34
CA SER A 26 -27.60 -31.76 -19.88
C SER A 26 -26.35 -31.87 -18.98
N LEU A 27 -26.29 -31.11 -17.89
CA LEU A 27 -25.15 -31.08 -16.96
C LEU A 27 -25.41 -31.79 -15.62
N VAL A 28 -26.60 -32.37 -15.43
CA VAL A 28 -27.00 -33.09 -14.20
C VAL A 28 -26.69 -34.60 -14.24
N LEU A 29 -25.99 -35.10 -15.27
CA LEU A 29 -25.78 -36.55 -15.46
C LEU A 29 -24.32 -37.03 -15.55
N VAL A 30 -23.31 -36.20 -15.25
CA VAL A 30 -21.89 -36.63 -15.35
C VAL A 30 -21.10 -36.59 -14.02
N PHE A 31 -21.68 -36.11 -12.91
CA PHE A 31 -21.05 -36.23 -11.59
C PHE A 31 -21.93 -37.03 -10.62
N SER A 32 -22.07 -38.33 -10.87
CA SER A 32 -22.46 -39.28 -9.81
C SER A 32 -21.62 -40.55 -9.92
N ARG A 33 -20.45 -40.53 -9.28
CA ARG A 33 -19.80 -41.71 -8.67
C ARG A 33 -18.51 -41.23 -8.02
N SER A 34 -18.57 -41.14 -6.69
CA SER A 34 -17.49 -41.30 -5.69
C SER A 34 -17.87 -40.49 -4.45
N SER A 35 -18.86 -40.96 -3.72
CA SER A 35 -19.19 -40.49 -2.37
C SER A 35 -18.92 -41.65 -1.41
N GLU A 36 -17.70 -41.73 -0.89
CA GLU A 36 -17.47 -42.42 0.38
C GLU A 36 -17.63 -41.38 1.49
N LEU A 37 -18.50 -41.73 2.44
CA LEU A 37 -18.93 -40.92 3.57
C LEU A 37 -17.77 -40.76 4.56
N LEU A 38 -17.41 -39.53 4.89
CA LEU A 38 -16.70 -39.20 6.12
C LEU A 38 -17.72 -38.65 7.11
N GLU A 39 -17.92 -39.38 8.21
CA GLU A 39 -18.75 -39.00 9.35
C GLU A 39 -18.16 -37.79 10.09
N PRO A 40 -18.99 -36.95 10.75
CA PRO A 40 -18.53 -35.77 11.47
C PRO A 40 -17.76 -36.16 12.75
N SER A 41 -16.54 -35.66 12.90
CA SER A 41 -15.74 -35.79 14.12
C SER A 41 -16.34 -34.97 15.27
N GLU A 42 -16.39 -35.59 16.45
CA GLU A 42 -16.81 -35.00 17.73
C GLU A 42 -15.93 -33.81 18.19
N PRO A 43 -16.45 -32.93 19.07
CA PRO A 43 -15.74 -31.73 19.51
C PRO A 43 -14.52 -32.08 20.37
N ILE A 44 -13.36 -31.56 19.97
CA ILE A 44 -12.10 -31.71 20.71
C ILE A 44 -12.16 -30.79 21.95
N ALA A 45 -12.17 -31.39 23.13
CA ALA A 45 -11.95 -30.71 24.39
C ALA A 45 -10.50 -30.21 24.48
N LEU A 46 -10.30 -28.93 24.83
CA LEU A 46 -8.99 -28.40 25.16
C LEU A 46 -8.42 -29.15 26.37
N SER A 47 -7.39 -29.97 26.15
CA SER A 47 -6.55 -30.50 27.21
C SER A 47 -5.30 -29.63 27.38
N SER A 48 -5.06 -29.24 28.61
CA SER A 48 -3.92 -28.46 29.09
C SER A 48 -2.61 -29.27 29.09
N GLU A 49 -1.59 -28.78 28.39
CA GLU A 49 -0.16 -28.64 28.78
C GLU A 49 0.72 -28.48 27.50
N PRO A 50 1.71 -27.56 27.47
CA PRO A 50 2.45 -27.24 26.26
C PRO A 50 3.75 -28.05 26.18
N SER A 51 3.93 -28.78 25.08
CA SER A 51 5.22 -29.34 24.70
C SER A 51 5.19 -29.59 23.21
N ASP A 52 5.56 -28.58 22.42
CA ASP A 52 6.36 -28.78 21.22
C ASP A 52 7.02 -27.44 20.87
N ALA A 53 8.33 -27.37 21.12
CA ALA A 53 9.16 -26.30 20.61
C ALA A 53 9.21 -26.44 19.09
N ILE A 54 8.38 -25.65 18.40
CA ILE A 54 8.53 -25.39 16.97
C ILE A 54 9.96 -24.85 16.82
N ALA A 55 10.79 -25.57 16.06
CA ALA A 55 12.11 -25.09 15.69
C ALA A 55 11.91 -23.79 14.91
N LEU A 56 12.15 -22.65 15.58
CA LEU A 56 12.16 -21.34 14.95
C LEU A 56 13.14 -21.43 13.77
N ALA A 57 12.63 -21.30 12.55
CA ALA A 57 13.49 -20.97 11.43
C ALA A 57 14.34 -19.76 11.85
N SER A 58 15.64 -19.78 11.58
CA SER A 58 16.53 -18.68 11.94
C SER A 58 15.99 -17.39 11.33
N VAL A 59 15.49 -16.48 12.18
CA VAL A 59 15.04 -15.17 11.76
C VAL A 59 16.29 -14.40 11.30
N ASN A 60 16.38 -14.12 10.00
CA ASN A 60 17.50 -13.37 9.43
C ASN A 60 17.18 -11.86 9.47
N CYS A 61 17.73 -11.17 10.45
CA CYS A 61 17.68 -9.70 10.48
C CYS A 61 18.70 -9.13 9.48
N LEU A 62 18.32 -8.10 8.73
CA LEU A 62 19.25 -7.40 7.83
C LEU A 62 20.18 -6.50 8.64
N ASP A 63 21.48 -6.75 8.53
CA ASP A 63 22.52 -5.90 9.11
C ASP A 63 22.60 -4.58 8.32
N THR A 64 21.85 -3.58 8.79
CA THR A 64 21.88 -2.21 8.25
C THR A 64 22.30 -1.22 9.33
N PRO A 65 22.97 -0.10 8.96
CA PRO A 65 23.28 0.94 9.93
C PRO A 65 22.01 1.40 10.65
N THR A 66 22.00 1.34 11.98
CA THR A 66 20.88 1.81 12.78
C THR A 66 20.99 3.31 13.07
N ALA A 67 19.87 3.96 13.34
CA ALA A 67 19.86 5.35 13.76
C ALA A 67 20.68 5.53 15.05
N THR A 68 21.45 6.62 15.14
CA THR A 68 22.21 6.96 16.36
C THR A 68 21.31 7.38 17.53
N SER A 69 20.04 7.67 17.25
CA SER A 69 19.02 8.02 18.24
C SER A 69 17.66 7.52 17.77
N VAL A 70 16.94 6.84 18.65
CA VAL A 70 15.54 6.47 18.44
C VAL A 70 14.67 7.51 19.11
N GLN A 71 13.70 8.06 18.37
CA GLN A 71 12.67 8.89 19.00
C GLN A 71 11.65 7.95 19.63
N SER A 72 11.80 7.69 20.94
CA SER A 72 10.79 6.93 21.68
C SER A 72 9.54 7.79 21.80
N ILE A 73 8.49 7.40 21.09
CA ILE A 73 7.20 8.09 21.07
C ILE A 73 6.21 7.23 21.82
N GLY A 74 5.69 7.77 22.91
CA GLY A 74 4.58 7.17 23.64
C GLY A 74 3.31 7.19 22.80
N LEU A 75 2.42 6.23 23.05
CA LEU A 75 1.14 6.17 22.33
C LEU A 75 0.25 7.40 22.60
N ASP A 76 0.49 8.09 23.71
CA ASP A 76 -0.21 9.31 24.11
C ASP A 76 0.45 10.60 23.60
N ASP A 77 1.60 10.49 22.91
CA ASP A 77 2.32 11.64 22.36
C ASP A 77 1.71 12.09 21.03
N LEU A 78 1.70 13.41 20.83
CA LEU A 78 1.40 14.00 19.53
C LEU A 78 2.57 13.70 18.58
N ALA A 79 2.27 13.05 17.47
CA ALA A 79 3.26 12.65 16.49
C ALA A 79 2.70 12.73 15.08
N ILE A 80 3.57 13.00 14.10
CA ILE A 80 3.23 12.95 12.68
C ILE A 80 3.98 11.80 12.05
N GLY A 81 3.24 10.89 11.42
CA GLY A 81 3.78 9.87 10.54
C GLY A 81 3.35 10.10 9.10
N THR A 82 3.78 9.22 8.20
CA THR A 82 3.31 9.20 6.81
C THR A 82 3.13 7.76 6.33
N ASN A 83 2.18 7.50 5.42
CA ASN A 83 2.30 6.29 4.62
C ASN A 83 3.42 6.49 3.59
N LEU A 84 4.06 5.38 3.26
CA LEU A 84 5.00 5.31 2.14
C LEU A 84 4.24 4.90 0.88
N THR A 85 4.66 5.46 -0.25
CA THR A 85 4.00 5.29 -1.55
C THR A 85 4.38 3.96 -2.19
N SER A 86 3.56 3.42 -3.09
CA SER A 86 3.82 2.13 -3.71
C SER A 86 5.21 2.04 -4.37
N VAL A 87 5.85 0.88 -4.18
CA VAL A 87 7.09 0.50 -4.86
C VAL A 87 6.75 -0.04 -6.24
N VAL A 88 6.85 0.81 -7.26
CA VAL A 88 6.60 0.48 -8.67
C VAL A 88 7.54 1.29 -9.56
N ASP A 89 7.68 0.90 -10.83
CA ASP A 89 8.65 1.52 -11.74
C ASP A 89 8.30 2.97 -12.08
N TRP A 90 7.04 3.37 -11.89
CA TRP A 90 6.52 4.72 -12.09
C TRP A 90 6.34 5.52 -10.79
N SER A 91 6.90 5.06 -9.68
CA SER A 91 6.92 5.79 -8.42
C SER A 91 8.05 6.80 -8.37
N THR A 92 7.75 8.03 -7.92
CA THR A 92 8.75 9.09 -7.69
C THR A 92 9.36 9.05 -6.28
N GLU A 93 8.98 8.08 -5.44
CA GLU A 93 9.54 7.85 -4.10
C GLU A 93 10.99 7.34 -4.18
N ILE A 94 11.26 6.42 -5.13
CA ILE A 94 12.58 5.82 -5.41
C ILE A 94 13.34 5.45 -4.12
N PRO A 95 12.80 4.52 -3.31
CA PRO A 95 13.33 4.25 -1.97
C PRO A 95 14.62 3.43 -1.98
N PHE A 96 14.92 2.70 -3.05
CA PHE A 96 16.06 1.77 -3.13
C PHE A 96 17.20 2.32 -3.99
N ILE A 97 18.43 1.99 -3.62
CA ILE A 97 19.62 2.22 -4.46
C ILE A 97 19.58 1.32 -5.70
N ASP A 98 19.17 0.07 -5.52
CA ASP A 98 18.94 -0.87 -6.61
C ASP A 98 17.56 -0.61 -7.23
N ALA A 99 17.56 0.07 -8.38
CA ALA A 99 16.34 0.39 -9.10
C ALA A 99 15.57 -0.86 -9.55
N PHE A 100 16.25 -2.02 -9.67
CA PHE A 100 15.61 -3.26 -10.08
C PHE A 100 14.59 -3.76 -9.06
N LYS A 101 14.72 -3.37 -7.78
CA LYS A 101 13.75 -3.68 -6.73
C LYS A 101 12.37 -3.04 -6.94
N SER A 102 12.28 -2.03 -7.80
CA SER A 102 11.02 -1.42 -8.24
C SER A 102 10.64 -1.78 -9.67
N ALA A 103 11.34 -2.74 -10.30
CA ALA A 103 11.11 -3.07 -11.71
C ALA A 103 9.73 -3.68 -11.93
N ARG A 104 9.12 -3.35 -13.08
CA ARG A 104 7.85 -3.93 -13.51
C ARG A 104 7.98 -5.43 -13.75
N GLN A 105 6.87 -6.17 -13.69
CA GLN A 105 6.82 -7.56 -14.14
C GLN A 105 7.43 -7.73 -15.54
N TRP A 106 8.02 -8.90 -15.78
CA TRP A 106 8.59 -9.26 -17.08
C TRP A 106 7.53 -9.16 -18.18
N ILE A 107 7.95 -8.59 -19.31
CA ILE A 107 7.14 -8.34 -20.49
C ILE A 107 7.66 -9.26 -21.61
N PRO A 108 7.00 -10.40 -21.88
CA PRO A 108 7.39 -11.27 -22.98
C PRO A 108 7.15 -10.57 -24.30
N GLN A 109 8.14 -10.63 -25.20
CA GLN A 109 8.19 -9.87 -26.45
C GLN A 109 8.78 -10.74 -27.57
N CYS A 110 8.53 -10.32 -28.80
CA CYS A 110 9.10 -10.90 -30.02
C CYS A 110 9.28 -9.80 -31.07
N GLU A 111 10.04 -10.07 -32.13
CA GLU A 111 10.16 -9.16 -33.28
C GLU A 111 9.17 -9.52 -34.39
N SER A 112 8.62 -8.52 -35.08
CA SER A 112 7.62 -8.71 -36.14
C SER A 112 8.08 -9.55 -37.35
N ASN A 113 9.38 -9.81 -37.47
CA ASN A 113 9.97 -10.68 -38.49
C ASN A 113 10.07 -12.16 -38.04
N GLU A 114 9.77 -12.47 -36.78
CA GLU A 114 9.79 -13.81 -36.22
C GLU A 114 8.47 -14.55 -36.48
N PRO A 115 8.49 -15.88 -36.67
CA PRO A 115 7.27 -16.66 -36.91
C PRO A 115 6.22 -16.49 -35.81
N GLY A 116 4.96 -16.26 -36.19
CA GLY A 116 3.84 -16.09 -35.24
C GLY A 116 3.75 -14.71 -34.58
N CYS A 117 4.84 -13.93 -34.58
CA CYS A 117 4.90 -12.65 -33.91
C CYS A 117 4.25 -11.50 -34.69
N ASN A 118 3.43 -10.69 -34.02
CA ASN A 118 2.87 -9.45 -34.57
C ASN A 118 3.73 -8.20 -34.29
N GLY A 119 4.83 -8.33 -33.54
CA GLY A 119 5.72 -7.24 -33.12
C GLY A 119 5.12 -6.28 -32.09
N GLY A 120 4.08 -6.71 -31.35
CA GLY A 120 3.46 -5.93 -30.30
C GLY A 120 4.40 -5.65 -29.11
N TRP A 121 3.99 -4.73 -28.24
CA TRP A 121 4.74 -4.43 -27.02
C TRP A 121 4.83 -5.61 -26.05
N SER A 122 3.87 -6.55 -26.12
CA SER A 122 3.94 -7.82 -25.42
C SER A 122 3.26 -8.91 -26.25
N THR A 123 3.70 -10.17 -26.06
CA THR A 123 2.98 -11.34 -26.57
C THR A 123 1.83 -11.79 -25.67
N GLU A 124 1.66 -11.20 -24.47
CA GLU A 124 0.64 -11.58 -23.48
C GLU A 124 0.78 -13.04 -22.99
N GLU A 125 2.02 -13.54 -22.98
CA GLU A 125 2.38 -14.91 -22.55
C GLU A 125 3.15 -14.93 -21.23
N ASP A 126 2.90 -13.97 -20.33
CA ASP A 126 3.61 -13.83 -19.05
C ASP A 126 3.45 -15.08 -18.18
N ASN A 127 2.28 -15.73 -18.23
CA ASN A 127 2.00 -17.00 -17.55
C ASN A 127 2.77 -18.21 -18.11
N LYS A 128 3.49 -18.07 -19.23
CA LYS A 128 4.34 -19.11 -19.83
C LYS A 128 5.83 -18.90 -19.55
N LEU A 129 6.20 -17.84 -18.84
CA LEU A 129 7.59 -17.60 -18.44
C LEU A 129 8.06 -18.66 -17.45
N GLU A 130 9.21 -19.28 -17.72
CA GLU A 130 9.89 -20.16 -16.77
C GLU A 130 10.72 -19.31 -15.80
N LEU A 131 10.13 -18.97 -14.66
CA LEU A 131 10.80 -18.20 -13.60
C LEU A 131 11.40 -19.13 -12.53
N ASP A 132 12.48 -18.71 -11.88
CA ASP A 132 12.93 -19.30 -10.62
C ASP A 132 12.11 -18.78 -9.42
N GLU A 133 12.45 -19.24 -8.22
CA GLU A 133 11.73 -18.89 -6.98
C GLU A 133 11.81 -17.39 -6.66
N GLN A 134 12.87 -16.70 -7.11
CA GLN A 134 13.08 -15.26 -6.94
C GLN A 134 12.47 -14.43 -8.10
N GLY A 135 11.98 -15.07 -9.16
CA GLY A 135 11.36 -14.41 -10.31
C GLY A 135 12.31 -14.11 -11.48
N TRP A 136 13.48 -14.75 -11.56
CA TRP A 136 14.43 -14.62 -12.68
C TRP A 136 14.08 -15.56 -13.83
N VAL A 137 14.27 -15.09 -15.07
CA VAL A 137 13.92 -15.84 -16.29
C VAL A 137 14.98 -16.90 -16.59
N LYS A 138 14.58 -18.16 -16.49
CA LYS A 138 15.48 -19.32 -16.65
C LYS A 138 15.75 -19.68 -18.10
N SER A 139 14.78 -19.47 -18.98
CA SER A 139 14.86 -19.87 -20.38
C SER A 139 14.09 -18.90 -21.28
N ILE A 140 14.51 -18.84 -22.53
CA ILE A 140 13.84 -18.16 -23.64
C ILE A 140 13.73 -19.19 -24.77
N PRO A 141 12.55 -19.39 -25.38
CA PRO A 141 12.38 -20.37 -26.45
C PRO A 141 13.07 -19.92 -27.74
N ALA A 142 13.33 -20.87 -28.63
CA ALA A 142 13.81 -20.55 -29.97
C ALA A 142 12.70 -19.87 -30.79
N PRO A 143 13.01 -19.01 -31.79
CA PRO A 143 11.99 -18.30 -32.57
C PRO A 143 10.96 -19.18 -33.31
N ASP A 144 11.25 -20.47 -33.49
CA ASP A 144 10.37 -21.45 -34.13
C ASP A 144 9.69 -22.43 -33.14
N GLU A 145 9.90 -22.24 -31.84
CA GLU A 145 9.30 -23.04 -30.76
C GLU A 145 8.29 -22.20 -29.96
N PRO A 146 7.14 -22.75 -29.55
CA PRO A 146 6.26 -22.08 -28.61
C PRO A 146 6.88 -22.10 -27.20
N PRO A 147 6.60 -21.09 -26.34
CA PRO A 147 5.80 -19.88 -26.59
C PRO A 147 6.43 -18.86 -27.56
N GLU A 148 5.65 -17.89 -28.06
CA GLU A 148 6.05 -17.03 -29.18
C GLU A 148 7.12 -15.98 -28.82
N PHE A 149 7.28 -15.65 -27.54
CA PHE A 149 8.26 -14.66 -27.11
C PHE A 149 9.70 -15.14 -27.33
N THR A 150 10.56 -14.29 -27.87
CA THR A 150 12.00 -14.56 -28.09
C THR A 150 12.89 -13.71 -27.20
N ARG A 151 12.28 -12.91 -26.34
CA ARG A 151 12.93 -11.96 -25.44
C ARG A 151 11.97 -11.52 -24.35
N VAL A 152 12.53 -11.03 -23.26
CA VAL A 152 11.76 -10.60 -22.08
C VAL A 152 12.30 -9.27 -21.60
N GLY A 153 11.41 -8.28 -21.48
CA GLY A 153 11.76 -6.93 -21.08
C GLY A 153 11.24 -6.57 -19.70
N THR A 154 11.85 -5.59 -19.03
CA THR A 154 11.28 -4.92 -17.86
C THR A 154 11.59 -3.43 -17.88
N LEU A 155 10.75 -2.66 -17.21
CA LEU A 155 10.81 -1.20 -17.11
C LEU A 155 11.21 -0.80 -15.70
N LEU A 156 12.06 0.21 -15.63
CA LEU A 156 12.50 0.85 -14.39
C LEU A 156 12.40 2.37 -14.56
N LEU A 157 12.05 3.10 -13.49
CA LEU A 157 12.09 4.56 -13.46
C LEU A 157 11.31 5.21 -14.62
N ARG A 158 10.14 4.64 -14.93
CA ARG A 158 9.31 4.93 -16.11
C ARG A 158 8.25 5.99 -15.78
N GLU A 159 7.91 6.86 -16.73
CA GLU A 159 6.78 7.80 -16.59
C GLU A 159 6.86 8.78 -15.40
N ILE A 160 8.05 8.89 -14.80
CA ILE A 160 8.34 9.82 -13.71
C ILE A 160 8.97 11.13 -14.22
N GLU A 161 8.74 11.51 -15.47
CA GLU A 161 9.15 12.81 -16.06
C GLU A 161 10.63 13.21 -15.81
N GLY A 162 11.55 12.23 -15.85
CA GLY A 162 12.98 12.46 -15.58
C GLY A 162 13.31 12.81 -14.12
N LYS A 163 12.40 12.57 -13.17
CA LYS A 163 12.57 12.81 -11.72
C LYS A 163 13.40 11.73 -11.02
N TYR A 164 14.51 11.34 -11.65
CA TYR A 164 15.49 10.41 -11.09
C TYR A 164 16.91 10.84 -11.50
N SER A 165 17.94 10.28 -10.85
CA SER A 165 19.32 10.69 -11.09
C SER A 165 19.81 10.25 -12.47
N GLY A 166 20.41 11.15 -13.24
CA GLY A 166 21.11 10.80 -14.48
C GLY A 166 22.56 10.38 -14.23
N GLY A 167 23.29 10.10 -15.31
CA GLY A 167 24.71 9.76 -15.26
C GLY A 167 24.96 8.26 -15.42
N GLN A 168 26.03 7.75 -14.81
CA GLN A 168 26.43 6.36 -15.00
C GLN A 168 25.73 5.43 -14.01
N TYR A 169 25.20 4.33 -14.53
CA TYR A 169 24.67 3.21 -13.78
C TYR A 169 25.52 1.97 -14.03
N VAL A 170 25.64 1.10 -13.03
CA VAL A 170 26.19 -0.24 -13.18
C VAL A 170 25.06 -1.25 -13.12
N VAL A 171 25.07 -2.19 -14.06
CA VAL A 171 24.19 -3.37 -14.04
C VAL A 171 25.03 -4.58 -13.69
N LEU A 172 24.84 -5.11 -12.48
CA LEU A 172 25.50 -6.32 -11.99
C LEU A 172 24.57 -7.51 -12.20
N TYR A 173 25.10 -8.63 -12.67
CA TYR A 173 24.31 -9.84 -12.88
C TYR A 173 25.20 -11.09 -12.83
N GLU A 174 24.58 -12.23 -12.55
CA GLU A 174 25.18 -13.55 -12.67
C GLU A 174 24.59 -14.28 -13.88
N GLY A 175 25.29 -15.29 -14.40
CA GLY A 175 24.79 -16.11 -15.51
C GLY A 175 25.36 -15.77 -16.88
N GLU A 176 24.99 -16.59 -17.86
CA GLU A 176 25.37 -16.45 -19.27
C GLU A 176 24.15 -16.04 -20.11
N GLY A 177 24.35 -15.08 -21.00
CA GLY A 177 23.31 -14.58 -21.87
C GLY A 177 23.60 -13.17 -22.39
N THR A 178 22.57 -12.54 -22.94
CA THR A 178 22.64 -11.20 -23.53
C THR A 178 21.55 -10.31 -22.93
N ILE A 179 21.97 -9.15 -22.41
CA ILE A 179 21.10 -8.08 -21.95
C ILE A 179 21.28 -6.87 -22.86
N GLU A 180 20.17 -6.35 -23.36
CA GLU A 180 20.09 -5.10 -24.13
C GLU A 180 19.42 -4.01 -23.29
N TYR A 181 19.78 -2.76 -23.58
CA TYR A 181 19.26 -1.58 -22.88
C TYR A 181 18.73 -0.56 -23.90
N LYS A 182 17.56 0.01 -23.61
CA LYS A 182 16.88 1.00 -24.48
C LYS A 182 16.30 2.15 -23.65
N PHE A 183 15.67 3.09 -24.34
CA PHE A 183 15.14 4.35 -23.81
C PHE A 183 16.23 5.23 -23.21
N ASP A 184 16.17 5.55 -21.93
CA ASP A 184 17.08 6.51 -21.31
C ASP A 184 18.49 5.95 -21.11
N ALA A 185 18.67 4.63 -21.25
CA ALA A 185 19.94 3.93 -21.03
C ALA A 185 20.65 3.55 -22.33
N GLN A 186 21.94 3.88 -22.40
CA GLN A 186 22.86 3.41 -23.43
C GLN A 186 24.05 2.68 -22.81
N LYS A 187 24.31 1.43 -23.23
CA LYS A 187 25.46 0.66 -22.78
C LYS A 187 26.78 1.28 -23.25
N ASP A 188 27.73 1.42 -22.35
CA ASP A 188 29.12 1.76 -22.64
C ASP A 188 29.94 0.47 -22.81
N GLU A 189 30.11 0.06 -24.06
CA GLU A 189 30.86 -1.17 -24.40
C GLU A 189 32.34 -1.12 -23.97
N ALA A 190 32.92 0.07 -23.84
CA ALA A 190 34.35 0.19 -23.51
C ALA A 190 34.64 -0.16 -22.04
N THR A 191 33.65 0.01 -21.15
CA THR A 191 33.80 -0.20 -19.70
C THR A 191 32.96 -1.37 -19.17
N SER A 192 32.08 -1.92 -20.01
CA SER A 192 31.29 -3.12 -19.73
C SER A 192 32.12 -4.40 -19.87
N ARG A 193 31.75 -5.43 -19.10
CA ARG A 193 32.35 -6.77 -19.13
C ARG A 193 31.32 -7.80 -18.66
N PRO A 194 31.48 -9.11 -18.95
CA PRO A 194 30.56 -10.14 -18.47
C PRO A 194 30.30 -10.02 -16.96
N GLY A 195 29.01 -10.01 -16.58
CA GLY A 195 28.52 -9.85 -15.21
C GLY A 195 28.50 -8.40 -14.68
N ARG A 196 28.95 -7.43 -15.48
CA ARG A 196 28.96 -6.00 -15.12
C ARG A 196 28.91 -5.10 -16.35
N ASP A 197 27.72 -4.59 -16.65
CA ASP A 197 27.55 -3.56 -17.67
C ASP A 197 27.58 -2.16 -17.06
N VAL A 198 28.08 -1.19 -17.83
CA VAL A 198 28.01 0.25 -17.48
C VAL A 198 27.07 0.92 -18.47
N LEU A 199 26.13 1.69 -17.94
CA LEU A 199 25.15 2.43 -18.73
C LEU A 199 25.36 3.93 -18.55
N ASN A 200 25.28 4.69 -19.63
CA ASN A 200 25.09 6.14 -19.59
C ASN A 200 23.59 6.42 -19.67
N VAL A 201 23.03 7.06 -18.64
CA VAL A 201 21.60 7.30 -18.48
C VAL A 201 21.27 8.78 -18.56
N THR A 202 20.36 9.15 -19.46
CA THR A 202 19.81 10.52 -19.59
C THR A 202 18.33 10.51 -19.21
N PRO A 203 17.95 10.97 -18.01
CA PRO A 203 16.59 10.86 -17.51
C PRO A 203 15.54 11.54 -18.40
N SER A 204 14.46 10.82 -18.69
CA SER A 204 13.25 11.31 -19.32
C SER A 204 12.01 10.58 -18.76
N GLY A 205 10.84 10.73 -19.40
CA GLY A 205 9.68 9.89 -19.10
C GLY A 205 9.80 8.45 -19.65
N GLY A 206 10.81 8.17 -20.47
CA GLY A 206 11.07 6.86 -21.06
C GLY A 206 11.55 5.81 -20.05
N GLY A 207 12.27 6.23 -19.01
CA GLY A 207 12.87 5.34 -18.04
C GLY A 207 13.93 4.43 -18.66
N ILE A 208 14.37 3.45 -17.89
CA ILE A 208 15.33 2.43 -18.34
C ILE A 208 14.54 1.20 -18.77
N PHE A 209 14.78 0.73 -19.99
CA PHE A 209 14.28 -0.57 -20.44
C PHE A 209 15.42 -1.57 -20.53
N LEU A 210 15.32 -2.64 -19.76
CA LEU A 210 16.24 -3.77 -19.75
C LEU A 210 15.57 -4.95 -20.44
N GLN A 211 16.25 -5.57 -21.40
CA GLN A 211 15.72 -6.68 -22.17
C GLN A 211 16.71 -7.82 -22.26
N ILE A 212 16.29 -9.01 -21.83
CA ILE A 212 17.07 -10.24 -21.99
C ILE A 212 16.68 -10.87 -23.33
N THR A 213 17.66 -11.06 -24.22
CA THR A 213 17.48 -11.68 -25.54
C THR A 213 18.07 -13.09 -25.62
N ALA A 214 18.89 -13.47 -24.64
CA ALA A 214 19.36 -14.84 -24.45
C ALA A 214 19.69 -15.06 -22.97
N THR A 215 19.37 -16.23 -22.42
CA THR A 215 19.70 -16.66 -21.05
C THR A 215 19.93 -18.17 -21.04
N ASP A 216 20.97 -18.62 -20.36
CA ASP A 216 21.47 -20.02 -20.40
C ASP A 216 21.57 -20.61 -21.82
N PRO A 217 22.26 -19.94 -22.77
CA PRO A 217 22.27 -20.35 -24.18
C PRO A 217 22.87 -21.75 -24.39
N ASN A 218 23.69 -22.22 -23.44
CA ASN A 218 24.32 -23.54 -23.46
C ASN A 218 23.51 -24.62 -22.72
N LYS A 219 22.34 -24.29 -22.16
CA LYS A 219 21.46 -25.20 -21.42
C LYS A 219 22.17 -25.92 -20.26
N THR A 220 22.98 -25.17 -19.53
CA THR A 220 23.81 -25.64 -18.39
C THR A 220 23.16 -25.39 -17.03
N GLY A 221 22.06 -24.64 -17.00
CA GLY A 221 21.45 -24.08 -15.80
C GLY A 221 22.06 -22.74 -15.37
N ASN A 222 22.97 -22.15 -16.14
CA ASN A 222 23.63 -20.88 -15.80
C ASN A 222 22.89 -19.66 -16.40
N TYR A 223 21.60 -19.53 -16.09
CA TYR A 223 20.75 -18.43 -16.57
C TYR A 223 21.07 -17.09 -15.88
N ILE A 224 20.75 -15.99 -16.58
CA ILE A 224 20.87 -14.63 -16.07
C ILE A 224 19.97 -14.45 -14.85
N ARG A 225 20.55 -14.01 -13.74
CA ARG A 225 19.87 -13.78 -12.47
C ARG A 225 20.61 -12.77 -11.60
N ASN A 226 20.04 -12.43 -10.45
CA ASN A 226 20.62 -11.48 -9.50
C ASN A 226 20.98 -10.13 -10.15
N ILE A 227 20.11 -9.66 -11.06
CA ILE A 227 20.28 -8.38 -11.75
C ILE A 227 20.10 -7.24 -10.73
N ARG A 228 21.05 -6.31 -10.70
CA ARG A 228 20.99 -5.08 -9.90
C ARG A 228 21.28 -3.89 -10.79
N VAL A 229 20.49 -2.82 -10.69
CA VAL A 229 20.65 -1.60 -11.49
C VAL A 229 20.91 -0.43 -10.54
N ILE A 230 22.18 -0.03 -10.43
CA ILE A 230 22.68 0.81 -9.33
C ILE A 230 23.35 2.06 -9.90
N PRO A 231 23.08 3.28 -9.40
CA PRO A 231 23.91 4.44 -9.71
C PRO A 231 25.38 4.17 -9.36
N ILE A 232 26.32 4.44 -10.26
CA ILE A 232 27.71 3.95 -10.16
C ILE A 232 28.42 4.36 -8.85
N GLN A 233 28.04 5.50 -8.27
CA GLN A 233 28.58 6.00 -7.00
C GLN A 233 28.31 5.07 -5.81
N TYR A 234 27.31 4.18 -5.90
CA TYR A 234 26.97 3.20 -4.87
C TYR A 234 27.46 1.78 -5.18
N GLU A 235 28.22 1.58 -6.27
CA GLU A 235 28.72 0.24 -6.65
C GLU A 235 29.53 -0.44 -5.54
N SER A 236 30.24 0.34 -4.72
CA SER A 236 31.04 -0.20 -3.62
C SER A 236 30.26 -0.41 -2.30
N THR A 237 29.03 0.08 -2.20
CA THR A 237 28.26 0.12 -0.95
C THR A 237 26.89 -0.55 -1.04
N TYR A 238 26.37 -0.87 -2.23
CA TYR A 238 25.00 -1.40 -2.41
C TYR A 238 24.71 -2.69 -1.65
N GLN A 239 25.73 -3.44 -1.25
CA GLN A 239 25.57 -4.68 -0.47
C GLN A 239 25.20 -4.41 0.99
N THR A 240 25.57 -3.24 1.53
CA THR A 240 25.27 -2.85 2.92
C THR A 240 24.31 -1.67 3.00
N GLU A 241 24.20 -0.87 1.93
CA GLU A 241 23.25 0.24 1.83
C GLU A 241 22.11 -0.14 0.88
N ILE A 242 20.91 -0.29 1.44
CA ILE A 242 19.70 -0.68 0.71
C ILE A 242 19.00 0.57 0.14
N PHE A 243 18.91 1.61 0.96
CA PHE A 243 18.02 2.75 0.72
C PHE A 243 18.74 3.91 0.04
N ASN A 244 18.01 4.58 -0.84
CA ASN A 244 18.42 5.83 -1.44
C ASN A 244 18.58 6.89 -0.33
N PRO A 245 19.77 7.51 -0.16
CA PRO A 245 19.99 8.48 0.92
C PRO A 245 19.10 9.71 0.80
N THR A 246 18.75 10.15 -0.42
CA THR A 246 17.81 11.27 -0.61
C THR A 246 16.42 10.92 -0.09
N PHE A 247 15.97 9.68 -0.30
CA PHE A 247 14.71 9.19 0.25
C PHE A 247 14.75 9.17 1.78
N LEU A 248 15.82 8.62 2.37
CA LEU A 248 16.00 8.63 3.82
C LEU A 248 15.89 10.04 4.40
N ASP A 249 16.52 11.04 3.77
CA ASP A 249 16.45 12.43 4.22
C ASP A 249 15.03 13.01 4.20
N ARG A 250 14.18 12.59 3.25
CA ARG A 250 12.79 13.07 3.16
C ARG A 250 11.90 12.53 4.25
N ILE A 251 12.10 11.26 4.63
CA ILE A 251 11.21 10.58 5.59
C ILE A 251 11.72 10.60 7.03
N LYS A 252 13.02 10.86 7.25
CA LYS A 252 13.66 10.91 8.57
C LYS A 252 12.91 11.77 9.61
N PRO A 253 12.28 12.91 9.25
CA PRO A 253 11.56 13.70 10.23
C PRO A 253 10.33 13.01 10.83
N TYR A 254 9.74 12.02 10.16
CA TYR A 254 8.50 11.38 10.61
C TYR A 254 8.72 10.41 11.77
N ALA A 255 7.79 10.45 12.71
CA ALA A 255 7.73 9.61 13.89
C ALA A 255 7.38 8.14 13.61
N ALA A 256 6.60 7.92 12.55
CA ALA A 256 6.07 6.62 12.19
C ALA A 256 5.94 6.49 10.67
N LEU A 257 6.13 5.28 10.17
CA LEU A 257 6.00 4.92 8.76
C LEU A 257 4.94 3.84 8.63
N ARG A 258 3.86 4.11 7.88
CA ARG A 258 2.85 3.09 7.56
C ARG A 258 3.14 2.47 6.21
N PHE A 259 3.24 1.15 6.20
CA PHE A 259 3.69 0.37 5.05
C PHE A 259 2.55 -0.19 4.19
N MET A 260 1.34 0.36 4.28
CA MET A 260 0.15 -0.16 3.60
C MET A 260 0.36 -0.42 2.10
N ASP A 261 0.95 0.53 1.36
CA ASP A 261 1.24 0.34 -0.07
C ASP A 261 2.48 -0.52 -0.32
N TRP A 262 3.51 -0.40 0.52
CA TRP A 262 4.71 -1.25 0.45
C TRP A 262 4.35 -2.72 0.66
N MET A 263 3.38 -3.02 1.51
CA MET A 263 2.88 -4.38 1.76
C MET A 263 1.85 -4.84 0.73
N GLN A 264 1.45 -3.98 -0.21
CA GLN A 264 0.34 -4.21 -1.15
C GLN A 264 -0.92 -4.73 -0.43
N THR A 265 -1.32 -4.05 0.65
CA THR A 265 -2.40 -4.51 1.54
C THR A 265 -3.76 -4.57 0.85
N ASN A 266 -4.08 -3.56 0.03
CA ASN A 266 -5.37 -3.48 -0.65
C ASN A 266 -5.51 -4.59 -1.70
N ASN A 267 -6.61 -5.36 -1.63
CA ASN A 267 -6.86 -6.51 -2.49
C ASN A 267 -5.77 -7.61 -2.41
N SER A 268 -5.00 -7.66 -1.32
CA SER A 268 -3.94 -8.65 -1.16
C SER A 268 -4.46 -10.08 -1.23
N GLU A 269 -3.80 -10.93 -2.01
CA GLU A 269 -4.07 -12.36 -2.09
C GLU A 269 -3.18 -13.19 -1.12
N GLN A 270 -2.28 -12.54 -0.38
CA GLN A 270 -1.42 -13.25 0.59
C GLN A 270 -2.27 -13.82 1.74
N SER A 271 -2.07 -15.10 2.05
CA SER A 271 -2.74 -15.78 3.17
C SER A 271 -1.79 -16.50 4.12
N GLU A 272 -0.87 -17.31 3.59
CA GLU A 272 0.03 -18.13 4.39
C GLU A 272 1.41 -17.49 4.50
N TRP A 273 2.16 -17.79 5.56
CA TRP A 273 3.50 -17.19 5.78
C TRP A 273 4.46 -17.45 4.62
N ALA A 274 4.32 -18.60 3.95
CA ALA A 274 5.11 -18.97 2.79
C ALA A 274 4.83 -18.09 1.55
N ASP A 275 3.68 -17.41 1.48
CA ASP A 275 3.27 -16.61 0.32
C ASP A 275 3.89 -15.20 0.32
N ARG A 276 4.54 -14.81 1.43
CA ARG A 276 5.07 -13.47 1.64
C ARG A 276 6.23 -13.13 0.67
N PRO A 277 6.46 -11.84 0.39
CA PRO A 277 7.67 -11.38 -0.28
C PRO A 277 8.95 -11.76 0.48
N GLN A 278 10.00 -12.09 -0.28
CA GLN A 278 11.32 -12.45 0.25
C GLN A 278 12.37 -11.40 -0.14
N VAL A 279 13.41 -11.24 0.68
CA VAL A 279 14.48 -10.23 0.46
C VAL A 279 15.15 -10.41 -0.91
N ASP A 280 15.34 -11.66 -1.33
CA ASP A 280 15.98 -12.06 -2.58
C ASP A 280 15.05 -12.04 -3.80
N ASP A 281 13.75 -11.75 -3.64
CA ASP A 281 12.84 -11.52 -4.77
C ASP A 281 13.43 -10.48 -5.74
N ALA A 282 13.32 -10.75 -7.03
CA ALA A 282 13.87 -9.91 -8.08
C ALA A 282 13.33 -8.48 -7.99
N SER A 283 12.03 -8.32 -7.77
CA SER A 283 11.36 -7.03 -7.60
C SER A 283 10.31 -7.08 -6.49
N TYR A 284 10.27 -6.04 -5.66
CA TYR A 284 9.26 -5.85 -4.62
C TYR A 284 7.97 -5.24 -5.19
N ALA A 285 7.96 -4.79 -6.44
CA ALA A 285 6.77 -4.26 -7.09
C ALA A 285 5.69 -5.30 -7.38
N LEU A 286 6.02 -6.60 -7.28
CA LEU A 286 5.12 -7.69 -7.65
C LEU A 286 4.24 -8.16 -6.49
N ARG A 287 4.82 -8.29 -5.29
CA ARG A 287 4.13 -8.86 -4.12
C ARG A 287 4.25 -7.99 -2.87
N GLY A 288 4.97 -6.88 -2.96
CA GLY A 288 5.28 -5.98 -1.85
C GLY A 288 6.71 -6.13 -1.33
N VAL A 289 7.04 -5.26 -0.38
CA VAL A 289 8.35 -5.17 0.28
C VAL A 289 8.40 -6.15 1.45
N PRO A 290 9.46 -6.97 1.57
CA PRO A 290 9.63 -7.92 2.67
C PRO A 290 9.70 -7.24 4.05
N VAL A 291 9.20 -7.94 5.07
CA VAL A 291 9.20 -7.45 6.46
C VAL A 291 10.59 -7.08 6.96
N GLU A 292 11.61 -7.83 6.55
CA GLU A 292 13.00 -7.59 6.91
C GLU A 292 13.49 -6.23 6.39
N VAL A 293 13.07 -5.83 5.19
CA VAL A 293 13.42 -4.54 4.57
C VAL A 293 12.65 -3.40 5.23
N MET A 294 11.37 -3.60 5.55
CA MET A 294 10.57 -2.59 6.27
C MET A 294 11.13 -2.31 7.67
N ILE A 295 11.53 -3.36 8.41
CA ILE A 295 12.20 -3.24 9.70
C ILE A 295 13.55 -2.53 9.55
N ALA A 296 14.34 -2.88 8.53
CA ALA A 296 15.61 -2.21 8.26
C ALA A 296 15.42 -0.70 8.04
N LEU A 297 14.38 -0.27 7.32
CA LEU A 297 14.07 1.15 7.13
C LEU A 297 13.72 1.83 8.46
N ALA A 298 12.83 1.22 9.25
CA ALA A 298 12.41 1.73 10.55
C ALA A 298 13.62 1.90 11.50
N ASN A 299 14.48 0.89 11.59
CA ASN A 299 15.72 0.93 12.36
C ASN A 299 16.70 2.00 11.83
N ARG A 300 16.77 2.18 10.51
CA ARG A 300 17.69 3.12 9.85
C ARG A 300 17.39 4.57 10.22
N ILE A 301 16.11 4.94 10.34
CA ILE A 301 15.70 6.31 10.62
C ILE A 301 15.18 6.53 12.05
N GLY A 302 14.96 5.45 12.81
CA GLY A 302 14.44 5.52 14.18
C GLY A 302 12.94 5.88 14.24
N ALA A 303 12.16 5.43 13.26
CA ALA A 303 10.71 5.65 13.19
C ALA A 303 9.93 4.37 13.51
N ASN A 304 8.77 4.51 14.15
CA ASN A 304 7.92 3.37 14.50
C ASN A 304 7.25 2.79 13.24
N PRO A 305 7.43 1.49 12.92
CA PRO A 305 6.76 0.89 11.79
C PRO A 305 5.29 0.61 12.09
N TRP A 306 4.41 0.91 11.13
CA TRP A 306 3.01 0.51 11.11
C TRP A 306 2.77 -0.48 9.98
N PHE A 307 2.48 -1.72 10.36
CA PHE A 307 2.26 -2.84 9.46
C PHE A 307 0.77 -3.14 9.30
N ASN A 308 0.40 -3.47 8.06
CA ASN A 308 -0.97 -3.79 7.67
C ASN A 308 -1.06 -5.26 7.24
N MET A 309 -1.51 -6.13 8.14
CA MET A 309 -1.61 -7.56 7.87
C MET A 309 -2.62 -7.83 6.75
N PRO A 310 -2.35 -8.73 5.77
CA PRO A 310 -3.33 -9.07 4.74
C PRO A 310 -4.67 -9.52 5.34
N HIS A 311 -5.79 -9.19 4.70
CA HIS A 311 -7.12 -9.55 5.20
C HIS A 311 -7.36 -11.07 5.22
N LYS A 312 -6.62 -11.84 4.41
CA LYS A 312 -6.65 -13.31 4.37
C LYS A 312 -5.60 -13.97 5.26
N ALA A 313 -4.78 -13.20 5.99
CA ALA A 313 -3.65 -13.72 6.76
C ALA A 313 -4.11 -14.71 7.85
N THR A 314 -3.48 -15.88 7.86
CA THR A 314 -3.69 -16.91 8.89
C THR A 314 -3.06 -16.51 10.23
N ASP A 315 -3.42 -17.21 11.31
CA ASP A 315 -2.80 -17.02 12.62
C ASP A 315 -1.29 -17.29 12.58
N GLU A 316 -0.88 -18.25 11.76
CA GLU A 316 0.53 -18.57 11.53
C GLU A 316 1.27 -17.40 10.88
N TYR A 317 0.70 -16.80 9.82
CA TYR A 317 1.26 -15.60 9.18
C TYR A 317 1.49 -14.50 10.21
N MET A 318 0.45 -14.15 10.99
CA MET A 318 0.52 -13.07 11.97
C MET A 318 1.54 -13.37 13.08
N THR A 319 1.61 -14.63 13.52
CA THR A 319 2.57 -15.08 14.54
C THR A 319 4.01 -14.95 14.05
N ASN A 320 4.32 -15.48 12.86
CA ASN A 320 5.67 -15.45 12.29
C ASN A 320 6.09 -14.01 11.93
N PHE A 321 5.16 -13.18 11.45
CA PHE A 321 5.41 -11.75 11.22
C PHE A 321 5.78 -11.05 12.52
N ALA A 322 4.97 -11.22 13.58
CA ALA A 322 5.23 -10.64 14.88
C ALA A 322 6.56 -11.13 15.48
N GLN A 323 6.91 -12.41 15.31
CA GLN A 323 8.21 -12.96 15.78
C GLN A 323 9.39 -12.33 15.05
N THR A 324 9.27 -12.11 13.73
CA THR A 324 10.29 -11.45 12.92
C THR A 324 10.49 -10.01 13.40
N VAL A 325 9.40 -9.26 13.60
CA VAL A 325 9.43 -7.89 14.13
C VAL A 325 10.02 -7.85 15.54
N LYS A 326 9.59 -8.75 16.44
CA LYS A 326 10.11 -8.84 17.81
C LYS A 326 11.63 -8.98 17.84
N THR A 327 12.15 -9.83 16.96
CA THR A 327 13.56 -10.20 16.90
C THR A 327 14.42 -9.12 16.27
N CYS A 328 13.96 -8.49 15.19
CA CYS A 328 14.79 -7.61 14.37
C CYS A 328 14.55 -6.11 14.56
N LEU A 329 13.38 -5.70 15.05
CA LEU A 329 13.09 -4.28 15.29
C LEU A 329 13.88 -3.79 16.50
N ASP A 330 14.47 -2.59 16.37
CA ASP A 330 15.17 -1.91 17.46
C ASP A 330 14.30 -1.91 18.75
N PRO A 331 14.85 -2.35 19.90
CA PRO A 331 14.09 -2.43 21.15
C PRO A 331 13.54 -1.08 21.65
N GLY A 332 14.10 0.05 21.19
CA GLY A 332 13.59 1.39 21.47
C GLY A 332 12.35 1.78 20.66
N LEU A 333 12.02 1.03 19.60
CA LEU A 333 10.87 1.25 18.73
C LEU A 333 9.65 0.40 19.11
N LYS A 334 8.47 0.92 18.76
CA LYS A 334 7.17 0.27 18.85
C LYS A 334 6.69 -0.18 17.46
N ALA A 335 6.11 -1.37 17.38
CA ALA A 335 5.43 -1.87 16.19
C ALA A 335 3.93 -1.59 16.29
N TYR A 336 3.39 -0.91 15.28
CA TYR A 336 1.97 -0.67 15.09
C TYR A 336 1.44 -1.79 14.19
N ALA A 337 0.38 -2.49 14.62
CA ALA A 337 -0.21 -3.60 13.89
C ALA A 337 -1.69 -3.33 13.61
N GLU A 338 -2.06 -3.38 12.33
CA GLU A 338 -3.43 -3.19 11.86
C GLU A 338 -3.82 -4.36 10.93
N LEU A 339 -5.05 -4.84 11.06
CA LEU A 339 -5.58 -5.81 10.10
C LEU A 339 -6.07 -5.07 8.85
N SER A 340 -5.47 -5.37 7.70
CA SER A 340 -5.84 -4.86 6.38
C SER A 340 -5.86 -3.33 6.30
N ASN A 341 -6.68 -2.78 5.42
CA ASN A 341 -6.93 -1.36 5.21
C ASN A 341 -8.40 -1.18 4.79
N GLU A 342 -9.09 -0.23 5.41
CA GLU A 342 -10.47 0.16 5.06
C GLU A 342 -11.40 -1.01 4.70
N VAL A 343 -11.52 -2.01 5.59
CA VAL A 343 -12.41 -3.17 5.36
C VAL A 343 -13.88 -2.76 5.22
N TRP A 344 -14.21 -1.51 5.59
CA TRP A 344 -15.51 -0.91 5.35
C TRP A 344 -15.77 -0.47 3.90
N ASN A 345 -14.73 -0.37 3.07
CA ASN A 345 -14.79 0.21 1.74
C ASN A 345 -15.06 -0.85 0.67
N TRP A 346 -16.29 -0.86 0.15
CA TRP A 346 -16.77 -1.80 -0.87
C TRP A 346 -16.03 -1.74 -2.22
N GLN A 347 -15.16 -0.74 -2.44
CA GLN A 347 -14.28 -0.72 -3.62
C GLN A 347 -13.19 -1.80 -3.55
N PHE A 348 -12.88 -2.30 -2.36
CA PHE A 348 -11.82 -3.28 -2.16
C PHE A 348 -12.34 -4.69 -1.88
N GLN A 349 -11.59 -5.70 -2.32
CA GLN A 349 -11.92 -7.11 -2.13
C GLN A 349 -11.98 -7.50 -0.65
N GLN A 350 -11.21 -6.86 0.23
CA GLN A 350 -11.25 -7.15 1.66
C GLN A 350 -12.63 -6.93 2.30
N ALA A 351 -13.43 -5.96 1.83
CA ALA A 351 -14.78 -5.74 2.34
C ALA A 351 -15.72 -6.89 1.96
N HIS A 352 -15.61 -7.38 0.73
CA HIS A 352 -16.38 -8.52 0.22
C HIS A 352 -15.97 -9.81 0.92
N TYR A 353 -14.67 -10.04 1.09
CA TYR A 353 -14.15 -11.19 1.84
C TYR A 353 -14.66 -11.18 3.29
N ALA A 354 -14.55 -10.06 3.99
CA ALA A 354 -15.05 -9.94 5.36
C ALA A 354 -16.56 -10.22 5.46
N LEU A 355 -17.35 -9.75 4.48
CA LEU A 355 -18.78 -10.07 4.40
C LEU A 355 -19.02 -11.57 4.21
N GLU A 356 -18.31 -12.20 3.27
CA GLU A 356 -18.41 -13.63 2.99
C GLU A 356 -18.10 -14.45 4.25
N GLN A 357 -16.98 -14.16 4.91
CA GLN A 357 -16.57 -14.86 6.13
C GLN A 357 -17.56 -14.62 7.29
N GLY A 358 -18.02 -13.38 7.47
CA GLY A 358 -19.01 -13.04 8.49
C GLY A 358 -20.34 -13.76 8.27
N LYS A 359 -20.82 -13.84 7.02
CA LYS A 359 -22.05 -14.57 6.66
C LYS A 359 -21.90 -16.08 6.82
N ALA A 360 -20.75 -16.63 6.43
CA ALA A 360 -20.46 -18.05 6.62
C ALA A 360 -20.49 -18.43 8.11
N ARG A 361 -20.06 -17.52 9.00
CA ARG A 361 -20.05 -17.73 10.45
C ARG A 361 -21.41 -17.50 11.12
N TRP A 362 -22.10 -16.41 10.79
CA TRP A 362 -23.26 -15.93 11.55
C TRP A 362 -24.61 -15.93 10.80
N GLY A 363 -24.60 -16.28 9.52
CA GLY A 363 -25.79 -16.36 8.66
C GLY A 363 -25.92 -15.22 7.65
N GLU A 364 -26.61 -15.50 6.55
CA GLU A 364 -26.79 -14.61 5.39
C GLU A 364 -27.58 -13.32 5.67
N ASP A 365 -28.39 -13.29 6.74
CA ASP A 365 -29.26 -12.16 7.10
C ASP A 365 -28.53 -11.04 7.86
N LYS A 366 -27.24 -11.19 8.15
CA LYS A 366 -26.44 -10.25 8.94
C LYS A 366 -25.72 -9.23 8.05
N GLY A 367 -26.37 -8.10 7.80
CA GLY A 367 -25.86 -7.04 6.90
C GLY A 367 -24.58 -6.34 7.37
N ASP A 368 -24.31 -6.28 8.68
CA ASP A 368 -23.11 -5.67 9.26
C ASP A 368 -22.02 -6.71 9.61
N ALA A 369 -22.20 -7.97 9.18
CA ALA A 369 -21.28 -9.06 9.49
C ALA A 369 -19.83 -8.81 9.01
N PHE A 370 -19.63 -8.01 7.96
CA PHE A 370 -18.30 -7.63 7.47
C PHE A 370 -17.49 -6.87 8.53
N MET A 371 -18.08 -5.86 9.19
CA MET A 371 -17.38 -5.12 10.24
C MET A 371 -17.24 -5.94 11.53
N GLN A 372 -18.21 -6.81 11.85
CA GLN A 372 -18.08 -7.67 13.04
C GLN A 372 -17.00 -8.74 12.84
N TRP A 373 -16.88 -9.30 11.62
CA TRP A 373 -15.83 -10.24 11.26
C TRP A 373 -14.47 -9.56 11.28
N TYR A 374 -14.38 -8.35 10.71
CA TYR A 374 -13.19 -7.52 10.79
C TYR A 374 -12.78 -7.24 12.25
N GLY A 375 -13.75 -6.87 13.09
CA GLY A 375 -13.54 -6.64 14.51
C GLY A 375 -12.96 -7.86 15.21
N MET A 376 -13.59 -9.02 15.02
CA MET A 376 -13.15 -10.30 15.58
C MET A 376 -11.74 -10.68 15.12
N ARG A 377 -11.45 -10.55 13.82
CA ARG A 377 -10.13 -10.91 13.27
C ARG A 377 -9.04 -9.95 13.76
N THR A 378 -9.37 -8.67 13.96
CA THR A 378 -8.46 -7.69 14.56
C THR A 378 -8.19 -8.01 16.03
N ALA A 379 -9.20 -8.43 16.80
CA ALA A 379 -9.04 -8.89 18.17
C ALA A 379 -8.11 -10.12 18.28
N GLN A 380 -8.27 -11.10 17.38
CA GLN A 380 -7.39 -12.27 17.30
C GLN A 380 -5.94 -11.88 16.95
N MET A 381 -5.74 -11.00 15.95
CA MET A 381 -4.43 -10.48 15.60
C MET A 381 -3.77 -9.79 16.81
N SER A 382 -4.52 -8.94 17.50
CA SER A 382 -4.06 -8.22 18.69
C SER A 382 -3.56 -9.18 19.78
N ASP A 383 -4.35 -10.21 20.10
CA ASP A 383 -3.98 -11.23 21.08
C ASP A 383 -2.73 -12.02 20.66
N ILE A 384 -2.60 -12.39 19.37
CA ILE A 384 -1.41 -13.06 18.82
C ILE A 384 -0.17 -12.20 19.01
N TRP A 385 -0.21 -10.94 18.57
CA TRP A 385 0.94 -10.04 18.66
C TRP A 385 1.35 -9.80 20.12
N LYS A 386 0.38 -9.57 21.01
CA LYS A 386 0.65 -9.33 22.44
C LYS A 386 1.16 -10.60 23.13
N HIS A 387 0.76 -11.78 22.68
CA HIS A 387 1.32 -13.05 23.16
C HIS A 387 2.79 -13.21 22.73
N VAL A 388 3.12 -12.97 21.46
CA VAL A 388 4.49 -13.03 20.94
C VAL A 388 5.40 -12.03 21.69
N PHE A 389 4.89 -10.85 22.02
CA PHE A 389 5.59 -9.80 22.77
C PHE A 389 5.31 -9.85 24.29
N SER A 390 4.91 -10.99 24.86
CA SER A 390 4.46 -11.06 26.26
C SER A 390 5.48 -10.59 27.32
N ASP A 391 6.78 -10.64 27.01
CA ASP A 391 7.89 -10.11 27.83
C ASP A 391 8.19 -8.62 27.60
N GLN A 392 7.60 -8.02 26.56
CA GLN A 392 7.76 -6.62 26.17
C GLN A 392 6.47 -6.06 25.50
N PRO A 393 5.29 -6.17 26.13
CA PRO A 393 4.00 -5.90 25.48
C PRO A 393 3.80 -4.43 25.10
N ASP A 394 4.51 -3.52 25.78
CA ASP A 394 4.51 -2.07 25.50
C ASP A 394 5.16 -1.72 24.14
N ARG A 395 5.85 -2.68 23.51
CA ARG A 395 6.43 -2.51 22.15
C ARG A 395 5.43 -2.77 21.03
N VAL A 396 4.20 -3.20 21.33
CA VAL A 396 3.15 -3.40 20.30
C VAL A 396 2.01 -2.43 20.56
N VAL A 397 1.56 -1.78 19.49
CA VAL A 397 0.33 -0.98 19.44
C VAL A 397 -0.63 -1.64 18.44
N SER A 398 -1.70 -2.26 18.93
CA SER A 398 -2.70 -2.89 18.07
C SER A 398 -3.83 -1.92 17.75
N ILE A 399 -4.22 -1.84 16.47
CA ILE A 399 -5.06 -0.78 15.92
C ILE A 399 -6.30 -1.35 15.24
N MET A 400 -7.43 -0.70 15.46
CA MET A 400 -8.70 -0.99 14.79
C MET A 400 -9.23 0.26 14.07
N GLY A 401 -9.49 0.16 12.77
CA GLY A 401 -9.94 1.27 11.93
C GLY A 401 -11.46 1.32 11.70
N THR A 402 -11.98 2.48 11.32
CA THR A 402 -13.35 2.67 10.83
C THR A 402 -13.42 3.73 9.72
N GLN A 403 -14.62 3.94 9.18
CA GLN A 403 -14.93 5.05 8.27
C GLN A 403 -15.32 6.30 9.09
N THR A 404 -14.62 7.42 8.90
CA THR A 404 -14.78 8.63 9.73
C THR A 404 -16.18 9.28 9.67
N ALA A 405 -16.77 9.40 8.49
CA ALA A 405 -18.07 10.05 8.26
C ALA A 405 -19.30 9.15 8.49
N TRP A 406 -19.14 7.82 8.55
CA TRP A 406 -20.20 6.86 8.84
C TRP A 406 -20.30 6.62 10.35
N LEU A 407 -20.79 7.64 11.05
CA LEU A 407 -20.94 7.60 12.50
C LEU A 407 -21.79 6.40 12.93
N GLY A 408 -21.27 5.62 13.88
CA GLY A 408 -21.92 4.44 14.42
C GLY A 408 -21.43 3.13 13.80
N LEU A 409 -20.77 3.15 12.64
CA LEU A 409 -20.23 1.95 12.00
C LEU A 409 -19.21 1.24 12.89
N GLU A 410 -18.42 2.01 13.63
CA GLU A 410 -17.39 1.52 14.54
C GLU A 410 -17.95 0.61 15.63
N ASN A 411 -19.22 0.74 16.01
CA ASN A 411 -19.82 -0.13 17.02
C ASN A 411 -19.86 -1.59 16.56
N SER A 412 -20.08 -1.87 15.27
CA SER A 412 -20.06 -3.24 14.75
C SER A 412 -18.68 -3.88 14.92
N ALA A 413 -17.59 -3.13 14.73
CA ALA A 413 -16.22 -3.63 14.86
C ALA A 413 -15.71 -3.65 16.31
N LEU A 414 -16.03 -2.62 17.10
CA LEU A 414 -15.56 -2.50 18.48
C LEU A 414 -16.32 -3.44 19.41
N ASP A 415 -17.66 -3.44 19.35
CA ASP A 415 -18.48 -4.22 20.27
C ASP A 415 -18.64 -5.68 19.85
N CYS A 416 -18.56 -5.98 18.55
CA CYS A 416 -18.65 -7.34 17.98
C CYS A 416 -19.79 -8.19 18.58
N SER A 417 -21.00 -7.65 18.64
CA SER A 417 -22.14 -8.30 19.31
C SER A 417 -22.43 -9.74 18.88
N LEU A 418 -22.19 -10.11 17.62
CA LEU A 418 -22.35 -11.48 17.11
C LEU A 418 -21.30 -12.42 17.71
N TRP A 419 -20.05 -11.97 17.84
CA TRP A 419 -18.98 -12.74 18.48
C TRP A 419 -19.16 -12.81 20.00
N VAL A 420 -19.68 -11.75 20.62
CA VAL A 420 -20.07 -11.75 22.04
C VAL A 420 -21.20 -12.74 22.30
N ALA A 421 -22.15 -12.89 21.38
CA ALA A 421 -23.23 -13.88 21.49
C ALA A 421 -22.71 -15.34 21.47
N GLU A 422 -21.50 -15.57 20.96
CA GLU A 422 -20.80 -16.87 21.06
C GLU A 422 -20.09 -17.08 22.42
N GLY A 423 -20.14 -16.09 23.32
CA GLY A 423 -19.54 -16.16 24.65
C GLY A 423 -18.18 -15.46 24.79
N ASN A 424 -17.74 -14.69 23.79
CA ASN A 424 -16.49 -13.92 23.83
C ASN A 424 -16.69 -12.53 24.46
N ALA A 425 -15.60 -11.87 24.82
CA ALA A 425 -15.64 -10.47 25.22
C ALA A 425 -15.84 -9.56 23.99
N PRO A 426 -16.32 -8.32 24.17
CA PRO A 426 -16.34 -7.34 23.09
C PRO A 426 -14.95 -7.16 22.47
N CYS A 427 -14.86 -7.01 21.15
CA CYS A 427 -13.58 -6.97 20.43
C CYS A 427 -12.60 -5.94 20.98
N TYR A 428 -13.07 -4.73 21.34
CA TYR A 428 -12.22 -3.68 21.91
C TYR A 428 -11.51 -4.08 23.23
N GLN A 429 -11.94 -5.15 23.90
CA GLN A 429 -11.33 -5.67 25.13
C GLN A 429 -10.19 -6.67 24.88
N HIS A 430 -9.87 -7.00 23.62
CA HIS A 430 -8.80 -7.93 23.24
C HIS A 430 -7.48 -7.20 22.92
N ASN A 431 -6.88 -6.60 23.95
CA ASN A 431 -5.57 -5.93 23.88
C ASN A 431 -5.42 -4.85 22.77
N ILE A 432 -6.51 -4.30 22.26
CA ILE A 432 -6.48 -3.21 21.28
C ILE A 432 -6.09 -1.92 22.02
N ASP A 433 -5.12 -1.19 21.48
CA ASP A 433 -4.57 0.01 22.11
C ASP A 433 -5.15 1.31 21.50
N ALA A 434 -5.47 1.28 20.20
CA ALA A 434 -5.90 2.45 19.45
C ALA A 434 -7.04 2.18 18.46
N PHE A 435 -7.86 3.21 18.29
CA PHE A 435 -8.94 3.31 17.33
C PHE A 435 -8.54 4.35 16.27
N ALA A 436 -8.66 3.97 15.00
CA ALA A 436 -8.15 4.75 13.87
C ALA A 436 -9.26 5.24 12.94
N ILE A 437 -9.11 6.48 12.49
CA ILE A 437 -9.99 7.14 11.52
C ILE A 437 -9.17 7.77 10.39
N ALA A 438 -9.83 8.13 9.28
CA ALA A 438 -9.24 9.05 8.31
C ALA A 438 -9.41 10.51 8.77
N GLY A 439 -8.49 11.38 8.34
CA GLY A 439 -8.43 12.80 8.68
C GLY A 439 -8.39 13.71 7.45
N TYR A 440 -9.28 13.46 6.48
CA TYR A 440 -9.34 14.22 5.23
C TYR A 440 -10.20 15.48 5.31
N PHE A 441 -9.82 16.51 4.55
CA PHE A 441 -10.68 17.65 4.22
C PHE A 441 -10.69 17.89 2.69
N SER A 442 -11.86 18.23 2.15
CA SER A 442 -12.04 18.57 0.73
C SER A 442 -12.97 19.77 0.52
N GLY A 443 -13.67 20.22 1.57
CA GLY A 443 -14.71 21.24 1.50
C GLY A 443 -15.84 20.89 0.53
N LYS A 444 -16.02 19.60 0.20
CA LYS A 444 -16.87 19.09 -0.88
C LYS A 444 -16.52 19.59 -2.28
N LEU A 445 -15.33 20.17 -2.48
CA LEU A 445 -14.87 20.68 -3.78
C LEU A 445 -14.78 19.57 -4.83
N ASN A 446 -14.50 18.33 -4.42
CA ASN A 446 -14.39 17.16 -5.28
C ASN A 446 -15.73 16.48 -5.61
N GLN A 447 -16.86 16.93 -5.06
CA GLN A 447 -18.15 16.26 -5.28
C GLN A 447 -18.80 16.69 -6.59
N ASP A 448 -19.23 15.71 -7.39
CA ASP A 448 -19.86 15.90 -8.70
C ASP A 448 -21.01 16.92 -8.72
N GLN A 449 -21.82 16.94 -7.66
CA GLN A 449 -22.94 17.86 -7.53
C GLN A 449 -22.54 19.34 -7.46
N HIS A 450 -21.29 19.63 -7.08
CA HIS A 450 -20.75 20.99 -6.97
C HIS A 450 -19.85 21.38 -8.14
N ARG A 451 -19.54 20.44 -9.05
CA ARG A 451 -18.61 20.63 -10.18
C ARG A 451 -18.87 21.91 -10.96
N GLY A 452 -20.12 22.15 -11.38
CA GLY A 452 -20.48 23.34 -12.15
C GLY A 452 -20.28 24.66 -11.39
N THR A 453 -20.47 24.66 -10.07
CA THR A 453 -20.22 25.83 -9.22
C THR A 453 -18.72 26.07 -9.06
N VAL A 454 -17.93 25.03 -8.78
CA VAL A 454 -16.47 25.15 -8.64
C VAL A 454 -15.82 25.57 -9.96
N GLU A 455 -16.24 24.99 -11.09
CA GLU A 455 -15.76 25.40 -12.42
C GLU A 455 -16.09 26.86 -12.75
N SER A 456 -17.19 27.41 -12.21
CA SER A 456 -17.52 28.82 -12.41
C SER A 456 -16.54 29.77 -11.71
N TRP A 457 -15.91 29.33 -10.61
CA TRP A 457 -14.92 30.12 -9.87
C TRP A 457 -13.62 30.30 -10.65
N LEU A 458 -13.31 29.40 -11.59
CA LEU A 458 -12.11 29.48 -12.43
C LEU A 458 -12.07 30.74 -13.30
N THR A 459 -13.19 31.46 -13.41
CA THR A 459 -13.28 32.74 -14.14
C THR A 459 -13.02 33.96 -13.26
N ASP A 460 -12.85 33.78 -11.95
CA ASP A 460 -12.49 34.85 -11.03
C ASP A 460 -11.07 35.35 -11.32
N ALA A 461 -10.76 36.58 -10.88
CA ALA A 461 -9.49 37.24 -11.18
C ALA A 461 -8.26 36.51 -10.60
N ASP A 462 -8.44 35.74 -9.53
CA ASP A 462 -7.42 34.90 -8.89
C ASP A 462 -7.47 33.43 -9.36
N GLY A 463 -8.24 33.11 -10.40
CA GLY A 463 -8.44 31.73 -10.86
C GLY A 463 -9.33 30.89 -9.96
N GLY A 464 -10.02 31.49 -8.97
CA GLY A 464 -10.94 30.79 -8.07
C GLY A 464 -10.29 30.26 -6.78
N PHE A 465 -8.98 30.47 -6.60
CA PHE A 465 -8.25 29.97 -5.43
C PHE A 465 -8.80 30.54 -4.10
N GLY A 466 -9.10 31.83 -4.03
CA GLY A 466 -9.61 32.46 -2.81
C GLY A 466 -10.94 31.86 -2.34
N LYS A 467 -11.85 31.55 -3.28
CA LYS A 467 -13.10 30.84 -2.96
C LYS A 467 -12.85 29.40 -2.54
N ALA A 468 -11.97 28.67 -3.22
CA ALA A 468 -11.64 27.30 -2.83
C ALA A 468 -11.01 27.23 -1.43
N ILE A 469 -10.07 28.12 -1.12
CA ILE A 469 -9.43 28.21 0.21
C ILE A 469 -10.47 28.57 1.28
N THR A 470 -11.35 29.55 1.00
CA THR A 470 -12.45 29.90 1.92
C THR A 470 -13.38 28.71 2.15
N GLN A 471 -13.75 27.97 1.10
CA GLN A 471 -14.60 26.78 1.23
C GLN A 471 -13.92 25.68 2.06
N LEU A 472 -12.62 25.44 1.87
CA LEU A 472 -11.87 24.44 2.65
C LEU A 472 -11.77 24.81 4.12
N ARG A 473 -11.45 26.08 4.40
CA ARG A 473 -11.20 26.56 5.76
C ARG A 473 -12.49 26.81 6.55
N ASP A 474 -13.48 27.43 5.91
CA ASP A 474 -14.63 28.02 6.59
C ASP A 474 -15.97 27.44 6.12
N GLY A 475 -16.04 26.93 4.88
CA GLY A 475 -17.28 26.50 4.24
C GLY A 475 -18.19 27.66 3.82
N GLY A 476 -19.46 27.36 3.56
CA GLY A 476 -20.53 28.32 3.32
C GLY A 476 -20.66 28.84 1.89
N LEU A 477 -19.79 28.43 0.95
CA LEU A 477 -19.86 28.83 -0.46
C LEU A 477 -20.57 27.80 -1.34
N LEU A 478 -20.64 26.54 -0.90
CA LEU A 478 -21.35 25.48 -1.61
C LEU A 478 -22.71 25.19 -0.95
N ALA A 479 -23.74 25.05 -1.78
CA ALA A 479 -25.10 24.82 -1.30
C ALA A 479 -25.21 23.45 -0.60
N GLY A 480 -25.75 23.44 0.62
CA GLY A 480 -25.95 22.20 1.38
C GLY A 480 -24.65 21.55 1.85
N ASP A 481 -23.58 22.33 2.02
CA ASP A 481 -22.31 21.79 2.50
C ASP A 481 -22.38 21.31 3.95
N GLY A 482 -23.16 21.97 4.81
CA GLY A 482 -23.35 21.56 6.20
C GLY A 482 -22.07 21.64 7.04
N LEU A 483 -21.04 22.32 6.52
CA LEU A 483 -19.63 22.26 6.97
C LEU A 483 -18.96 20.88 6.79
N ASP A 484 -19.61 19.90 6.19
CA ASP A 484 -19.00 18.58 5.93
C ASP A 484 -17.75 18.74 5.06
N ASP A 485 -16.73 17.91 5.32
CA ASP A 485 -15.42 17.90 4.67
C ASP A 485 -14.61 19.22 4.77
N THR A 486 -15.10 20.24 5.47
CA THR A 486 -14.35 21.47 5.80
C THR A 486 -13.53 21.28 7.08
N LEU A 487 -12.57 22.17 7.37
CA LEU A 487 -11.79 22.07 8.62
C LEU A 487 -12.67 22.10 9.90
N PRO A 488 -13.73 22.93 10.02
CA PRO A 488 -14.71 22.83 11.09
C PRO A 488 -15.46 21.48 11.13
N GLY A 489 -15.86 20.94 9.98
CA GLY A 489 -16.53 19.64 9.91
C GLY A 489 -15.65 18.50 10.39
N VAL A 490 -14.39 18.49 9.95
CA VAL A 490 -13.38 17.50 10.39
C VAL A 490 -13.13 17.59 11.90
N THR A 491 -13.14 18.80 12.48
CA THR A 491 -13.05 18.99 13.94
C THR A 491 -14.22 18.31 14.68
N ASN A 492 -15.45 18.44 14.17
CA ASN A 492 -16.60 17.77 14.77
C ASN A 492 -16.47 16.23 14.71
N LEU A 493 -15.93 15.70 13.61
CA LEU A 493 -15.67 14.26 13.46
C LEU A 493 -14.57 13.78 14.43
N PHE A 494 -13.49 14.54 14.59
CA PHE A 494 -12.45 14.23 15.58
C PHE A 494 -13.04 14.17 17.00
N GLN A 495 -13.86 15.13 17.38
CA GLN A 495 -14.49 15.16 18.71
C GLN A 495 -15.44 13.99 18.95
N TYR A 496 -16.22 13.60 17.94
CA TYR A 496 -17.08 12.43 18.01
C TYR A 496 -16.25 11.15 18.27
N HIS A 497 -15.26 10.91 17.41
CA HIS A 497 -14.45 9.68 17.48
C HIS A 497 -13.56 9.65 18.72
N LEU A 498 -13.13 10.80 19.23
CA LEU A 498 -12.43 10.89 20.51
C LEU A 498 -13.32 10.40 21.66
N GLN A 499 -14.59 10.77 21.68
CA GLN A 499 -15.54 10.30 22.70
C GLN A 499 -15.75 8.79 22.60
N VAL A 500 -15.86 8.25 21.39
CA VAL A 500 -15.92 6.80 21.17
C VAL A 500 -14.68 6.12 21.74
N ALA A 501 -13.49 6.54 21.33
CA ALA A 501 -12.23 5.97 21.79
C ALA A 501 -12.10 6.02 23.33
N GLN A 502 -12.35 7.18 23.94
CA GLN A 502 -12.28 7.36 25.40
C GLN A 502 -13.28 6.48 26.15
N SER A 503 -14.50 6.29 25.62
CA SER A 503 -15.52 5.42 26.24
C SER A 503 -15.10 3.95 26.32
N LYS A 504 -14.15 3.54 25.47
CA LYS A 504 -13.60 2.18 25.37
C LYS A 504 -12.17 2.07 25.91
N GLY A 505 -11.59 3.15 26.44
CA GLY A 505 -10.21 3.18 26.92
C GLY A 505 -9.14 3.15 25.82
N LEU A 506 -9.52 3.44 24.57
CA LEU A 506 -8.65 3.44 23.40
C LEU A 506 -8.10 4.85 23.12
N ARG A 507 -6.95 4.92 22.45
CA ARG A 507 -6.43 6.17 21.88
C ARG A 507 -7.06 6.42 20.52
N LEU A 508 -7.20 7.69 20.15
CA LEU A 508 -7.60 8.08 18.80
C LEU A 508 -6.35 8.41 17.98
N VAL A 509 -6.21 7.75 16.83
CA VAL A 509 -5.17 7.99 15.83
C VAL A 509 -5.80 8.26 14.46
N VAL A 510 -5.06 8.88 13.56
CA VAL A 510 -5.43 9.01 12.14
C VAL A 510 -4.57 8.06 11.32
N TYR A 511 -5.17 7.12 10.58
CA TYR A 511 -4.45 6.17 9.71
C TYR A 511 -4.05 6.77 8.36
N GLU A 512 -4.77 7.82 7.93
CA GLU A 512 -4.42 8.67 6.79
C GLU A 512 -5.18 9.99 6.83
N GLY A 513 -4.59 11.07 6.33
CA GLY A 513 -5.24 12.37 6.32
C GLY A 513 -4.49 13.42 5.52
N GLY A 514 -5.06 14.61 5.50
CA GLY A 514 -4.64 15.72 4.65
C GLY A 514 -5.77 16.17 3.73
N GLN A 515 -5.43 16.70 2.57
CA GLN A 515 -6.42 17.12 1.58
C GLN A 515 -6.93 15.93 0.76
N HIS A 516 -8.20 15.96 0.33
CA HIS A 516 -8.81 15.02 -0.62
C HIS A 516 -9.44 15.76 -1.81
N LEU A 517 -8.59 16.40 -2.60
CA LEU A 517 -8.95 17.18 -3.79
C LEU A 517 -8.59 16.39 -5.05
N ASN A 518 -9.58 15.72 -5.60
CA ASN A 518 -9.51 15.05 -6.89
C ASN A 518 -10.79 15.32 -7.70
N SER A 519 -10.74 15.14 -9.00
CA SER A 519 -11.93 15.22 -9.87
C SER A 519 -11.63 14.48 -11.16
N PRO A 520 -11.61 13.13 -11.15
CA PRO A 520 -11.05 12.33 -12.23
C PRO A 520 -11.75 12.53 -13.58
N ASP A 521 -12.94 13.12 -13.61
CA ASP A 521 -13.76 13.33 -14.80
C ASP A 521 -13.79 14.78 -15.31
N SER A 522 -13.00 15.70 -14.75
CA SER A 522 -12.89 17.09 -15.25
C SER A 522 -11.43 17.54 -15.35
N GLU A 523 -10.90 17.63 -16.57
CA GLU A 523 -9.53 18.10 -16.83
C GLU A 523 -9.26 19.48 -16.23
N LYS A 524 -10.25 20.39 -16.28
CA LYS A 524 -10.12 21.73 -15.69
C LYS A 524 -9.94 21.66 -14.18
N LEU A 525 -10.73 20.83 -13.50
CA LEU A 525 -10.63 20.69 -12.05
C LEU A 525 -9.40 19.88 -11.63
N ILE A 526 -8.94 18.93 -12.45
CA ILE A 526 -7.65 18.27 -12.24
C ILE A 526 -6.55 19.32 -12.18
N GLN A 527 -6.39 20.14 -13.22
CA GLN A 527 -5.35 21.18 -13.24
C GLN A 527 -5.52 22.20 -12.11
N PHE A 528 -6.76 22.63 -11.83
CA PHE A 528 -7.03 23.55 -10.73
C PHE A 528 -6.63 22.98 -9.36
N PHE A 529 -6.94 21.72 -9.07
CA PHE A 529 -6.59 21.10 -7.79
C PHE A 529 -5.10 20.81 -7.65
N ILE A 530 -4.40 20.51 -8.75
CA ILE A 530 -2.93 20.42 -8.75
C ILE A 530 -2.32 21.76 -8.33
N GLU A 531 -2.74 22.85 -8.97
CA GLU A 531 -2.22 24.19 -8.65
C GLU A 531 -2.68 24.67 -7.26
N LEU A 532 -3.88 24.30 -6.79
CA LEU A 532 -4.34 24.60 -5.44
C LEU A 532 -3.48 23.90 -4.38
N ASN A 533 -2.99 22.67 -4.64
CA ASN A 533 -2.06 21.97 -3.75
C ASN A 533 -0.68 22.65 -3.70
N ARG A 534 -0.25 23.29 -4.78
CA ARG A 534 1.01 24.07 -4.87
C ARG A 534 0.86 25.49 -4.33
N HIS A 535 -0.36 25.97 -4.14
CA HIS A 535 -0.63 27.31 -3.66
C HIS A 535 -0.14 27.51 -2.21
N PRO A 536 0.50 28.64 -1.86
CA PRO A 536 1.07 28.86 -0.52
C PRO A 536 0.08 28.69 0.64
N GLU A 537 -1.19 29.08 0.45
CA GLU A 537 -2.24 28.92 1.47
C GLU A 537 -2.55 27.45 1.83
N MET A 538 -2.10 26.46 1.03
CA MET A 538 -2.18 25.06 1.42
C MET A 538 -1.36 24.76 2.69
N TYR A 539 -0.26 25.49 2.91
CA TYR A 539 0.50 25.45 4.17
C TYR A 539 -0.38 25.80 5.38
N ASN A 540 -1.17 26.87 5.26
CA ASN A 540 -2.05 27.34 6.33
C ASN A 540 -3.18 26.33 6.59
N LEU A 541 -3.77 25.75 5.55
CA LEU A 541 -4.82 24.74 5.69
C LEU A 541 -4.31 23.48 6.42
N TYR A 542 -3.09 23.02 6.10
CA TYR A 542 -2.46 21.90 6.79
C TYR A 542 -2.12 22.25 8.24
N THR A 543 -1.56 23.44 8.47
CA THR A 543 -1.26 23.94 9.81
C THR A 543 -2.52 24.00 10.68
N ASP A 544 -3.63 24.49 10.14
CA ASP A 544 -4.92 24.56 10.82
C ASP A 544 -5.47 23.15 11.13
N LEU A 545 -5.40 22.21 10.18
CA LEU A 545 -5.80 20.82 10.39
C LEU A 545 -5.04 20.19 11.56
N LEU A 546 -3.71 20.29 11.56
CA LEU A 546 -2.85 19.67 12.57
C LEU A 546 -3.03 20.33 13.95
N ASN A 547 -3.22 21.66 13.99
CA ASN A 547 -3.51 22.36 15.24
C ASN A 547 -4.89 21.97 15.82
N ARG A 548 -5.89 21.72 14.98
CA ARG A 548 -7.19 21.19 15.40
C ARG A 548 -7.06 19.78 15.96
N TRP A 549 -6.33 18.90 15.27
CA TRP A 549 -6.02 17.55 15.75
C TRP A 549 -5.36 17.57 17.13
N LYS A 550 -4.34 18.42 17.31
CA LYS A 550 -3.69 18.64 18.61
C LYS A 550 -4.67 19.15 19.67
N ALA A 551 -5.52 20.12 19.34
CA ALA A 551 -6.49 20.70 20.27
C ALA A 551 -7.52 19.67 20.75
N ASP A 552 -7.93 18.75 19.88
CA ASP A 552 -8.83 17.64 20.19
C ASP A 552 -8.09 16.43 20.82
N ARG A 553 -6.86 16.62 21.32
CA ARG A 553 -6.07 15.59 22.01
C ARG A 553 -5.83 14.34 21.17
N GLY A 554 -5.81 14.51 19.85
CA GLY A 554 -5.34 13.47 18.95
C GLY A 554 -3.86 13.15 19.19
N THR A 555 -3.48 11.91 18.91
CA THR A 555 -2.13 11.40 19.16
C THR A 555 -1.36 11.33 17.83
N LEU A 556 -1.19 10.15 17.25
CA LEU A 556 -0.54 9.96 15.96
C LEU A 556 -1.45 10.42 14.80
N PHE A 557 -0.93 11.30 13.95
CA PHE A 557 -1.54 11.68 12.68
C PHE A 557 -0.70 11.19 11.51
N MET A 558 -1.23 10.27 10.70
CA MET A 558 -0.58 9.80 9.49
C MET A 558 -0.97 10.70 8.31
N HIS A 559 -0.03 11.44 7.75
CA HIS A 559 -0.20 12.05 6.43
C HIS A 559 -0.36 10.96 5.37
N PHE A 560 -1.25 11.15 4.39
CA PHE A 560 -1.60 10.07 3.48
C PHE A 560 -0.42 9.52 2.67
N ALA A 561 0.43 10.34 2.05
CA ALA A 561 1.57 9.84 1.28
C ALA A 561 2.79 10.76 1.40
N ASP A 562 3.99 10.19 1.43
CA ASP A 562 5.23 10.93 1.55
C ASP A 562 5.62 11.62 0.23
N VAL A 563 5.70 10.87 -0.87
CA VAL A 563 6.20 11.32 -2.18
C VAL A 563 5.37 10.72 -3.31
N GLY A 564 4.77 11.55 -4.15
CA GLY A 564 4.05 11.07 -5.33
C GLY A 564 3.58 12.19 -6.24
N LEU A 565 3.71 11.98 -7.57
CA LEU A 565 3.25 12.93 -8.57
C LEU A 565 1.74 13.19 -8.45
N PRO A 566 1.30 14.44 -8.69
CA PRO A 566 -0.11 14.72 -8.80
C PRO A 566 -0.70 14.12 -10.07
N GLY A 567 -1.97 13.74 -10.03
CA GLY A 567 -2.70 13.25 -11.19
C GLY A 567 -4.20 13.31 -11.03
N ARG A 568 -4.93 12.70 -11.97
CA ARG A 568 -6.40 12.69 -11.97
C ARG A 568 -7.02 12.07 -10.70
N TRP A 569 -6.26 11.22 -10.01
CA TRP A 569 -6.67 10.52 -8.80
C TRP A 569 -6.41 11.31 -7.52
N GLY A 570 -5.65 12.42 -7.60
CA GLY A 570 -5.34 13.30 -6.48
C GLY A 570 -3.90 13.81 -6.50
N SER A 571 -3.60 14.74 -5.58
CA SER A 571 -2.27 15.28 -5.33
C SER A 571 -1.80 14.87 -3.93
N TRP A 572 -1.52 13.59 -3.74
CA TRP A 572 -1.42 12.95 -2.43
C TRP A 572 -0.11 13.23 -1.69
N GLY A 573 1.03 13.02 -2.36
CA GLY A 573 2.37 13.10 -1.74
C GLY A 573 2.66 14.45 -1.10
N ALA A 574 3.27 14.45 0.09
CA ALA A 574 3.77 15.68 0.71
C ALA A 574 4.78 16.36 -0.21
N LEU A 575 5.58 15.57 -0.93
CA LEU A 575 6.40 15.99 -2.07
C LEU A 575 5.91 15.27 -3.34
N GLU A 576 6.23 15.81 -4.51
CA GLU A 576 5.87 15.23 -5.81
C GLU A 576 6.95 14.27 -6.34
N TYR A 577 8.20 14.44 -5.92
CA TYR A 577 9.32 13.55 -6.23
C TYR A 577 10.41 13.62 -5.16
N VAL A 578 11.19 12.55 -5.01
CA VAL A 578 12.18 12.40 -3.93
C VAL A 578 13.21 13.53 -3.87
N GLY A 579 13.57 14.10 -5.02
CA GLY A 579 14.51 15.23 -5.13
C GLY A 579 13.91 16.59 -4.77
N GLN A 580 12.59 16.71 -4.61
CA GLN A 580 11.95 17.98 -4.26
C GLN A 580 12.32 18.36 -2.83
N GLU A 581 12.72 19.61 -2.61
CA GLU A 581 13.21 20.07 -1.31
C GLU A 581 12.12 20.60 -0.39
N ASN A 582 11.05 21.17 -0.96
CA ASN A 582 9.95 21.78 -0.22
C ASN A 582 8.63 21.72 -0.99
N SER A 583 7.53 21.84 -0.26
CA SER A 583 6.19 22.08 -0.77
C SER A 583 5.35 22.68 0.37
N PRO A 584 4.23 23.39 0.08
CA PRO A 584 3.37 23.91 1.15
C PRO A 584 2.91 22.84 2.15
N LYS A 585 2.62 21.61 1.67
CA LYS A 585 2.22 20.50 2.53
C LYS A 585 3.38 19.98 3.37
N TYR A 586 4.52 19.73 2.74
CA TYR A 586 5.71 19.21 3.42
C TYR A 586 6.20 20.19 4.48
N ASP A 587 6.29 21.48 4.14
CA ASP A 587 6.77 22.52 5.05
C ASP A 587 5.84 22.65 6.27
N ALA A 588 4.51 22.57 6.08
CA ALA A 588 3.56 22.59 7.19
C ALA A 588 3.72 21.37 8.13
N LEU A 589 3.96 20.18 7.58
CA LEU A 589 4.21 18.96 8.36
C LEU A 589 5.52 19.08 9.16
N ILE A 590 6.61 19.51 8.51
CA ILE A 590 7.92 19.68 9.14
C ILE A 590 7.87 20.75 10.22
N ASP A 591 7.30 21.92 9.95
CA ASP A 591 7.18 23.01 10.91
C ASP A 591 6.33 22.61 12.12
N PHE A 592 5.22 21.91 11.88
CA PHE A 592 4.40 21.39 12.97
C PHE A 592 5.18 20.40 13.84
N MET A 593 5.94 19.47 13.26
CA MET A 593 6.78 18.54 14.03
C MET A 593 7.85 19.27 14.84
N ASN A 594 8.56 20.23 14.23
CA ASN A 594 9.61 21.02 14.89
C ASN A 594 9.08 21.86 16.05
N GLN A 595 7.86 22.40 15.93
CA GLN A 595 7.21 23.20 16.98
C GLN A 595 6.69 22.34 18.15
N ASN A 596 6.50 21.04 17.94
CA ASN A 596 5.84 20.14 18.90
C ASN A 596 6.72 18.97 19.39
N THR A 597 7.98 18.92 18.99
CA THR A 597 8.92 17.94 19.55
C THR A 597 9.24 18.30 21.00
N GLN A 598 9.01 17.37 21.94
CA GLN A 598 9.37 17.55 23.35
C GLN A 598 10.90 17.68 23.48
N GLY A 599 11.40 18.92 23.48
CA GLY A 599 12.83 19.23 23.52
C GLY A 599 13.19 20.69 23.22
N GLY A 600 12.28 21.47 22.60
CA GLY A 600 12.43 22.91 22.48
C GLY A 600 12.10 23.64 23.78
N GLN A 601 13.09 23.81 24.66
CA GLN A 601 13.02 24.90 25.63
C GLN A 601 12.99 26.22 24.83
N SER A 602 11.90 26.98 24.99
CA SER A 602 11.90 28.44 24.79
C SER A 602 11.95 29.12 26.14
#